data_AF-A0A914FI47-F1
#
_entry.id   AF-A0A914FI47-F1
#
_cell.length_a   1.000
_cell.length_b   1.000
_cell.length_c   1.000
_cell.angle_alpha   90.00
_cell.angle_beta   90.00
_cell.angle_gamma   90.00
#
_symmetry.space_group_name_H-M   'P 1'
#
loop_
_entity.id
_entity.type
_entity.pdbx_description
1 polymer ?
#
loop_
_entity_poly.entity_id
_entity_poly.type
_entity_poly.pdbx_seq_one_letter_code
_entity_poly.pdbx_strand_id
1 'polypeptide(L)'
;MFVTFNVTTFSPKIHITIFNNTIFQPHRITLEFQKKTDVCFVLFYLDFRMDESYTPSKIVIHHGSSILDLGNPIIENFHEPSGWVRVDLRRKTGDSLKPIRTFVIQISILQNHQNGRDTHIRGIRVIGPSATAQVDTVQTILGGSTAELRMAKTMSKFQSRMKDIPEIGGLRLR
;
A
#
# COMPACT_ATOMS: atom_id res chain seq x y z
N MET A 1 11.87 -18.22 10.00
CA MET A 1 12.75 -17.20 9.39
C MET A 1 11.96 -15.89 9.33
N PHE A 2 12.61 -14.78 9.70
CA PHE A 2 11.95 -13.55 10.15
C PHE A 2 11.40 -12.72 8.98
N VAL A 3 10.13 -12.34 9.03
CA VAL A 3 9.59 -11.30 8.15
C VAL A 3 9.67 -9.98 8.90
N THR A 4 10.68 -9.18 8.61
CA THR A 4 10.89 -7.87 9.23
C THR A 4 10.13 -6.82 8.42
N PHE A 5 9.00 -6.35 8.95
CA PHE A 5 8.26 -5.24 8.35
C PHE A 5 8.54 -3.94 9.10
N ASN A 6 9.06 -2.92 8.40
CA ASN A 6 8.92 -1.55 8.87
C ASN A 6 7.59 -1.00 8.36
N VAL A 7 6.60 -0.90 9.24
CA VAL A 7 5.29 -0.32 8.94
C VAL A 7 5.25 1.10 9.45
N THR A 8 5.25 2.07 8.54
CA THR A 8 5.03 3.48 8.88
C THR A 8 3.61 3.86 8.49
N THR A 9 2.74 4.07 9.47
CA THR A 9 1.32 4.39 9.26
C THR A 9 0.96 5.77 9.83
N PHE A 10 0.09 6.49 9.11
CA PHE A 10 -0.32 7.86 9.43
C PHE A 10 -1.61 7.93 10.29
N SER A 11 -2.08 6.80 10.86
CA SER A 11 -3.30 6.74 11.67
C SER A 11 -3.05 5.96 12.97
N PRO A 12 -3.55 6.43 14.13
CA PRO A 12 -3.28 5.81 15.41
C PRO A 12 -4.04 4.50 15.50
N LYS A 13 -3.30 3.42 15.80
CA LYS A 13 -3.77 2.08 16.18
C LYS A 13 -4.26 1.24 14.99
N ILE A 14 -3.29 0.65 14.29
CA ILE A 14 -3.49 -0.49 13.40
C ILE A 14 -3.00 -1.72 14.14
N HIS A 15 -3.85 -2.73 14.31
CA HIS A 15 -3.41 -4.05 14.77
C HIS A 15 -2.95 -4.84 13.55
N ILE A 16 -1.71 -5.32 13.58
CA ILE A 16 -1.11 -6.08 12.48
C ILE A 16 -0.92 -7.51 12.95
N THR A 17 -1.68 -8.42 12.36
CA THR A 17 -1.54 -9.86 12.62
C THR A 17 -0.90 -10.51 11.40
N ILE A 18 0.25 -11.16 11.61
CA ILE A 18 1.00 -11.87 10.57
C ILE A 18 0.91 -13.37 10.88
N PHE A 19 0.34 -14.13 9.95
CA PHE A 19 0.35 -15.60 10.03
C PHE A 19 1.39 -16.15 9.07
N ASN A 20 2.52 -16.62 9.61
CA ASN A 20 3.53 -17.35 8.87
C ASN A 20 3.34 -18.85 9.15
N ASN A 21 2.49 -19.52 8.37
CA ASN A 21 2.47 -20.98 8.38
C ASN A 21 3.54 -21.48 7.40
N THR A 22 4.66 -21.95 7.93
CA THR A 22 5.82 -22.49 7.16
C THR A 22 5.49 -23.71 6.31
N ILE A 23 4.25 -24.20 6.37
CA ILE A 23 3.79 -25.44 5.75
C ILE A 23 2.81 -25.15 4.60
N PHE A 24 2.19 -23.95 4.55
CA PHE A 24 1.15 -23.64 3.56
C PHE A 24 1.17 -22.16 3.15
N GLN A 25 1.41 -21.90 1.86
CA GLN A 25 0.99 -20.65 1.21
C GLN A 25 -0.56 -20.57 1.25
N PRO A 26 -1.14 -19.36 1.34
CA PRO A 26 -0.50 -18.05 1.23
C PRO A 26 -0.06 -17.44 2.59
N HIS A 27 1.06 -16.71 2.57
CA HIS A 27 1.43 -15.82 3.69
C HIS A 27 0.43 -14.67 3.77
N ARG A 28 -0.08 -14.38 4.98
CA ARG A 28 -1.19 -13.43 5.16
C ARG A 28 -0.82 -12.32 6.15
N ILE A 29 -1.10 -11.09 5.74
CA ILE A 29 -0.95 -9.87 6.55
C ILE A 29 -2.33 -9.26 6.70
N THR A 30 -2.80 -9.11 7.93
CA THR A 30 -4.08 -8.45 8.22
C THR A 30 -3.82 -7.10 8.87
N LEU A 31 -4.43 -6.06 8.33
CA LEU A 31 -4.42 -4.70 8.83
C LEU A 31 -5.82 -4.37 9.35
N GLU A 32 -5.96 -4.18 10.66
CA GLU A 32 -7.23 -3.84 11.28
C GLU A 32 -7.22 -2.38 11.77
N PHE A 33 -8.24 -1.62 11.36
CA PHE A 33 -8.44 -0.24 11.75
C PHE A 33 -9.46 -0.15 12.88
N GLN A 34 -9.16 0.63 13.93
CA GLN A 34 -10.11 0.84 15.04
C GLN A 34 -11.40 1.56 14.63
N LYS A 35 -11.36 2.31 13.52
CA LYS A 35 -12.51 3.01 12.94
C LYS A 35 -12.57 2.75 11.45
N LYS A 36 -13.77 2.87 10.88
CA LYS A 36 -13.97 2.73 9.44
C LYS A 36 -13.13 3.80 8.72
N THR A 37 -12.10 3.36 8.01
CA THR A 37 -11.03 4.21 7.47
C THR A 37 -11.10 4.26 5.96
N ASP A 38 -10.92 5.46 5.41
CA ASP A 38 -10.82 5.67 3.97
C ASP A 38 -9.38 5.38 3.50
N VAL A 39 -9.25 4.52 2.50
CA VAL A 39 -7.96 4.09 1.95
C VAL A 39 -7.98 4.23 0.43
N CYS A 40 -6.91 4.84 -0.10
CA CYS A 40 -6.69 4.99 -1.54
C CYS A 40 -5.67 3.98 -2.06
N PHE A 41 -4.54 3.81 -1.36
CA PHE A 41 -3.42 3.02 -1.86
C PHE A 41 -2.78 2.18 -0.75
N VAL A 42 -2.26 1.02 -1.13
CA VAL A 42 -1.27 0.28 -0.34
C VAL A 42 0.03 0.28 -1.13
N LEU A 43 1.13 0.63 -0.47
CA LEU A 43 2.47 0.62 -1.05
C LEU A 43 3.30 -0.47 -0.39
N PHE A 44 4.08 -1.15 -1.20
CA PHE A 44 5.04 -2.17 -0.78
C PHE A 44 6.44 -1.73 -1.19
N TYR A 45 7.43 -1.89 -0.32
CA TYR A 45 8.84 -1.81 -0.72
C TYR A 45 9.34 -3.22 -1.02
N LEU A 46 9.62 -3.48 -2.30
CA LEU A 46 10.09 -4.76 -2.81
C LEU A 46 11.40 -4.55 -3.57
N ASP A 47 12.34 -5.48 -3.47
CA ASP A 47 13.61 -5.39 -4.19
C ASP A 47 14.04 -6.76 -4.73
N PHE A 48 13.69 -7.03 -5.99
CA PHE A 48 13.99 -8.31 -6.63
C PHE A 48 15.48 -8.63 -6.69
N ARG A 49 16.34 -7.61 -6.87
CA ARG A 49 17.79 -7.86 -6.98
C ARG A 49 18.40 -8.29 -5.66
N MET A 50 17.86 -7.78 -4.55
CA MET A 50 18.33 -8.12 -3.21
C MET A 50 17.65 -9.37 -2.63
N ASP A 51 16.38 -9.60 -2.98
CA ASP A 51 15.55 -10.66 -2.38
C ASP A 51 15.32 -11.86 -3.29
N GLU A 52 15.58 -11.76 -4.59
CA GLU A 52 15.46 -12.85 -5.58
C GLU A 52 14.14 -13.64 -5.41
N SER A 53 14.22 -14.93 -5.09
CA SER A 53 13.07 -15.83 -4.90
C SER A 53 12.17 -15.47 -3.71
N TYR A 54 12.62 -14.66 -2.76
CA TYR A 54 11.79 -14.19 -1.64
C TYR A 54 10.86 -13.03 -2.04
N THR A 55 10.98 -12.51 -3.26
CA THR A 55 10.20 -11.35 -3.73
C THR A 55 8.80 -11.78 -4.18
N PRO A 56 7.71 -11.19 -3.65
CA PRO A 56 6.36 -11.43 -4.15
C PRO A 56 6.27 -11.19 -5.66
N SER A 57 5.67 -12.14 -6.39
CA SER A 57 5.30 -11.99 -7.80
C SER A 57 3.80 -11.80 -7.98
N LYS A 58 2.99 -12.31 -7.04
CA LYS A 58 1.53 -12.17 -7.06
C LYS A 58 0.97 -12.00 -5.67
N ILE A 59 0.18 -10.94 -5.48
CA ILE A 59 -0.53 -10.66 -4.23
C ILE A 59 -2.02 -10.49 -4.49
N VAL A 60 -2.81 -10.75 -3.45
CA VAL A 60 -4.25 -10.49 -3.43
C VAL A 60 -4.59 -9.67 -2.21
N ILE A 61 -5.30 -8.58 -2.42
CA ILE A 61 -5.77 -7.70 -1.36
C ILE A 61 -7.30 -7.81 -1.27
N HIS A 62 -7.77 -8.20 -0.10
CA HIS A 62 -9.17 -8.12 0.29
C HIS A 62 -9.39 -6.94 1.22
N HIS A 63 -10.59 -6.37 1.19
CA HIS A 63 -11.01 -5.36 2.15
C HIS A 63 -12.44 -5.61 2.59
N GLY A 64 -12.78 -5.25 3.84
CA GLY A 64 -14.04 -5.68 4.42
C GLY A 64 -14.53 -4.89 5.63
N SER A 65 -15.69 -5.28 6.13
CA SER A 65 -16.23 -4.79 7.41
C SER A 65 -15.62 -5.56 8.59
N SER A 66 -15.23 -6.82 8.37
CA SER A 66 -14.53 -7.67 9.34
C SER A 66 -13.67 -8.70 8.61
N ILE A 67 -12.87 -9.48 9.33
CA ILE A 67 -12.10 -10.59 8.74
C ILE A 67 -12.99 -11.71 8.15
N LEU A 68 -14.26 -11.79 8.57
CA LEU A 68 -15.24 -12.75 8.09
C LEU A 68 -16.10 -12.22 6.92
N ASP A 69 -16.06 -10.90 6.69
CA ASP A 69 -16.84 -10.20 5.66
C ASP A 69 -15.89 -9.41 4.77
N LEU A 70 -15.18 -10.14 3.91
CA LEU A 70 -14.24 -9.61 2.94
C LEU A 70 -14.91 -9.52 1.56
N GLY A 71 -14.79 -8.35 0.93
CA GLY A 71 -15.31 -8.11 -0.41
C GLY A 71 -14.44 -8.70 -1.52
N ASN A 72 -14.70 -8.26 -2.75
CA ASN A 72 -14.00 -8.75 -3.93
C ASN A 72 -12.48 -8.51 -3.85
N PRO A 73 -11.67 -9.48 -4.30
CA PRO A 73 -10.22 -9.36 -4.29
C PRO A 73 -9.71 -8.37 -5.33
N ILE A 74 -8.67 -7.63 -4.97
CA ILE A 74 -7.82 -6.87 -5.88
C ILE A 74 -6.54 -7.68 -6.06
N ILE A 75 -6.23 -8.08 -7.30
CA ILE A 75 -5.09 -8.94 -7.63
C ILE A 75 -4.04 -8.09 -8.33
N GLU A 76 -2.80 -8.15 -7.83
CA GLU A 76 -1.67 -7.45 -8.43
C GLU A 76 -0.52 -8.41 -8.71
N ASN A 77 0.11 -8.22 -9.87
CA ASN A 77 1.28 -8.99 -10.28
C ASN A 77 2.48 -8.07 -10.41
N PHE A 78 3.61 -8.51 -9.88
CA PHE A 78 4.89 -7.79 -9.94
C PHE A 78 5.86 -8.56 -10.82
N HIS A 79 6.61 -7.82 -11.64
CA HIS A 79 7.61 -8.36 -12.55
C HIS A 79 8.96 -7.73 -12.19
N GLU A 80 9.74 -8.42 -11.35
CA GLU A 80 11.04 -7.97 -10.85
C GLU A 80 11.01 -6.55 -10.24
N PRO A 81 10.13 -6.30 -9.24
CA PRO A 81 9.94 -4.96 -8.70
C PRO A 81 11.20 -4.45 -7.99
N SER A 82 11.42 -3.14 -8.04
CA SER A 82 12.51 -2.46 -7.34
C SER A 82 12.01 -1.15 -6.72
N GLY A 83 12.12 -1.05 -5.40
CA GLY A 83 11.68 0.10 -4.62
C GLY A 83 10.20 0.06 -4.23
N TRP A 84 9.59 1.25 -4.08
CA TRP A 84 8.19 1.39 -3.70
C TRP A 84 7.26 1.14 -4.88
N VAL A 85 6.46 0.07 -4.79
CA VAL A 85 5.36 -0.23 -5.72
C VAL A 85 4.01 0.12 -5.07
N ARG A 86 3.05 0.61 -5.87
CA ARG A 86 1.72 1.02 -5.40
C ARG A 86 0.64 0.10 -5.94
N VAL A 87 -0.34 -0.21 -5.09
CA VAL A 87 -1.59 -0.88 -5.45
C VAL A 87 -2.73 0.09 -5.22
N ASP A 88 -3.53 0.33 -6.27
CA ASP A 88 -4.69 1.23 -6.22
C ASP A 88 -5.91 0.49 -5.68
N LEU A 89 -6.43 0.97 -4.55
CA LEU A 89 -7.62 0.41 -3.92
C LEU A 89 -8.87 1.23 -4.22
N ARG A 90 -8.78 2.30 -5.00
CA ARG A 90 -9.93 3.18 -5.27
C ARG A 90 -10.93 2.51 -6.20
N ARG A 91 -12.22 2.75 -5.95
CA ARG A 91 -13.32 2.27 -6.80
C ARG A 91 -13.72 3.33 -7.81
N LYS A 92 -13.86 2.94 -9.08
CA LYS A 92 -14.45 3.79 -10.12
C LYS A 92 -15.95 3.97 -9.86
N THR A 93 -16.38 5.21 -9.73
CA THR A 93 -17.80 5.60 -9.58
C THR A 93 -18.07 6.75 -10.57
N GLY A 94 -18.67 6.41 -11.71
CA GLY A 94 -18.74 7.32 -12.86
C GLY A 94 -17.33 7.66 -13.36
N ASP A 95 -17.05 8.95 -13.52
CA ASP A 95 -15.74 9.47 -13.94
C ASP A 95 -14.77 9.70 -12.77
N SER A 96 -15.22 9.49 -11.52
CA SER A 96 -14.41 9.73 -10.32
C SER A 96 -13.87 8.45 -9.69
N LEU A 97 -12.66 8.51 -9.11
CA LEU A 97 -12.07 7.44 -8.30
C LEU A 97 -12.29 7.75 -6.82
N LYS A 98 -13.10 6.92 -6.14
CA LYS A 98 -13.39 7.08 -4.72
C LYS A 98 -12.55 6.14 -3.86
N PRO A 99 -12.03 6.58 -2.70
CA PRO A 99 -11.38 5.71 -1.73
C PRO A 99 -12.30 4.56 -1.31
N ILE A 100 -11.72 3.40 -0.98
CA ILE A 100 -12.48 2.36 -0.26
C ILE A 100 -12.61 2.77 1.20
N ARG A 101 -13.71 2.34 1.83
CA ARG A 101 -13.99 2.61 3.23
C ARG A 101 -14.14 1.31 3.99
N THR A 102 -13.16 0.97 4.83
CA THR A 102 -13.00 -0.40 5.37
C THR A 102 -12.51 -0.41 6.82
N PHE A 103 -12.78 -1.50 7.52
CA PHE A 103 -12.22 -1.80 8.85
C PHE A 103 -11.04 -2.77 8.77
N VAL A 104 -10.99 -3.61 7.74
CA VAL A 104 -9.97 -4.65 7.61
C VAL A 104 -9.45 -4.66 6.18
N ILE A 105 -8.14 -4.56 6.03
CA ILE A 105 -7.44 -4.88 4.78
C ILE A 105 -6.64 -6.14 5.02
N GLN A 106 -6.66 -7.05 4.06
CA GLN A 106 -5.96 -8.31 4.16
C GLN A 106 -5.19 -8.60 2.90
N ILE A 107 -3.90 -8.77 3.05
CA ILE A 107 -2.95 -8.98 1.96
C ILE A 107 -2.51 -10.44 2.04
N SER A 108 -2.76 -11.18 0.98
CA SER A 108 -2.33 -12.56 0.82
C SER A 108 -1.26 -12.62 -0.28
N ILE A 109 -0.09 -13.14 0.06
CA ILE A 109 0.98 -13.38 -0.92
C ILE A 109 0.76 -14.76 -1.51
N LEU A 110 0.32 -14.80 -2.77
CA LEU A 110 -0.02 -16.05 -3.45
C LEU A 110 1.20 -16.71 -4.06
N GLN A 111 2.11 -15.93 -4.63
CA GLN A 111 3.29 -16.45 -5.32
C GLN A 111 4.47 -15.50 -5.12
N ASN A 112 5.66 -16.09 -5.04
CA ASN A 112 6.92 -15.37 -5.13
C ASN A 112 7.59 -15.66 -6.49
N HIS A 113 8.62 -14.88 -6.82
CA HIS A 113 9.46 -15.17 -7.98
C HIS A 113 10.19 -16.51 -7.80
N GLN A 114 10.51 -17.18 -8.91
CA GLN A 114 11.28 -18.44 -8.92
C GLN A 114 10.68 -19.54 -8.01
N ASN A 115 9.37 -19.49 -7.75
CA ASN A 115 8.67 -20.40 -6.83
C ASN A 115 9.23 -20.41 -5.39
N GLY A 116 9.76 -19.28 -4.91
CA GLY A 116 10.25 -19.16 -3.54
C GLY A 116 9.15 -19.41 -2.50
N ARG A 117 9.53 -20.08 -1.41
CA ARG A 117 8.58 -20.52 -0.36
C ARG A 117 8.27 -19.43 0.65
N ASP A 118 9.29 -18.69 1.07
CA ASP A 118 9.19 -17.59 2.04
C ASP A 118 9.15 -16.24 1.32
N THR A 119 8.68 -15.20 2.00
CA THR A 119 8.46 -13.88 1.41
C THR A 119 9.17 -12.78 2.18
N HIS A 120 9.83 -11.88 1.45
CA HIS A 120 10.35 -10.61 1.96
C HIS A 120 9.52 -9.43 1.46
N ILE A 121 9.01 -8.65 2.40
CA ILE A 121 8.41 -7.34 2.15
C ILE A 121 9.08 -6.38 3.11
N ARG A 122 9.94 -5.51 2.59
CA ARG A 122 10.83 -4.65 3.41
C ARG A 122 10.08 -3.48 4.05
N GLY A 123 8.94 -3.11 3.49
CA GLY A 123 8.09 -2.04 4.02
C GLY A 123 6.68 -2.06 3.46
N ILE A 124 5.72 -1.63 4.26
CA ILE A 124 4.33 -1.45 3.85
C ILE A 124 3.85 -0.06 4.31
N ARG A 125 3.11 0.63 3.44
CA ARG A 125 2.44 1.90 3.78
C ARG A 125 1.01 1.89 3.28
N VAL A 126 0.10 2.39 4.09
CA VAL A 126 -1.32 2.59 3.73
C VAL A 126 -1.58 4.08 3.61
N ILE A 127 -2.16 4.49 2.49
CA ILE A 127 -2.40 5.91 2.16
C ILE A 127 -3.90 6.13 2.02
N GLY A 128 -4.44 7.01 2.86
CA GLY A 128 -5.82 7.50 2.75
C GLY A 128 -5.95 8.70 1.82
N PRO A 129 -7.19 9.18 1.57
CA PRO A 129 -7.42 10.42 0.84
C PRO A 129 -6.73 11.58 1.56
N SER A 130 -6.00 12.42 0.83
CA SER A 130 -5.53 13.69 1.37
C SER A 130 -6.75 14.55 1.72
N ALA A 131 -6.76 15.20 2.88
CA ALA A 131 -7.83 16.12 3.30
C ALA A 131 -8.14 17.22 2.26
N THR A 132 -7.23 17.44 1.31
CA THR A 132 -7.38 18.36 0.18
C THR A 132 -8.38 17.88 -0.89
N ALA A 133 -8.85 16.62 -0.85
CA ALA A 133 -9.77 16.05 -1.83
C ALA A 133 -11.27 16.21 -1.46
N GLN A 134 -11.59 16.95 -0.40
CA GLN A 134 -12.97 17.15 0.08
C GLN A 134 -13.53 18.56 -0.20
N VAL A 135 -12.85 19.40 -0.99
CA VAL A 135 -13.28 20.79 -1.24
C VAL A 135 -13.68 20.99 -2.71
N ASP A 136 -14.68 20.23 -3.19
CA ASP A 136 -15.15 20.32 -4.59
C ASP A 136 -16.68 20.48 -4.69
N THR A 137 -17.30 21.30 -3.85
CA THR A 137 -18.74 21.64 -4.04
C THR A 137 -19.05 23.13 -3.94
N VAL A 138 -18.16 23.97 -3.40
CA VAL A 138 -18.40 25.43 -3.31
C VAL A 138 -17.49 26.24 -4.24
N GLN A 139 -16.36 25.71 -4.71
CA GLN A 139 -15.37 26.48 -5.47
C GLN A 139 -15.59 26.51 -7.00
N THR A 140 -16.42 25.63 -7.57
CA THR A 140 -16.73 25.61 -9.01
C THR A 140 -17.53 26.84 -9.46
N ILE A 141 -18.18 27.55 -8.53
CA ILE A 141 -18.93 28.77 -8.81
C ILE A 141 -18.00 30.00 -8.95
N LEU A 142 -16.75 29.92 -8.49
CA LEU A 142 -15.82 31.06 -8.45
C LEU A 142 -14.48 30.73 -9.15
N GLY A 143 -14.57 30.34 -10.42
CA GLY A 143 -13.70 30.83 -11.51
C GLY A 143 -12.17 30.95 -11.33
N GLY A 144 -11.51 30.10 -10.53
CA GLY A 144 -10.04 30.10 -10.43
C GLY A 144 -9.48 28.70 -10.24
N SER A 145 -8.68 28.20 -11.19
CA SER A 145 -8.05 26.87 -11.18
C SER A 145 -6.94 26.76 -10.14
N THR A 146 -7.33 26.82 -8.86
CA THR A 146 -6.45 26.58 -7.70
C THR A 146 -6.12 25.10 -7.49
N ALA A 147 -6.84 24.19 -8.17
CA ALA A 147 -6.64 22.75 -8.09
C ALA A 147 -5.28 22.31 -8.65
N GLU A 148 -4.85 22.84 -9.79
CA GLU A 148 -3.54 22.51 -10.39
C GLU A 148 -2.40 23.00 -9.51
N LEU A 149 -2.49 24.23 -8.98
CA LEU A 149 -1.49 24.80 -8.09
C LEU A 149 -1.41 24.05 -6.74
N ARG A 150 -2.54 23.55 -6.24
CA ARG A 150 -2.62 22.72 -5.02
C ARG A 150 -2.11 21.30 -5.26
N MET A 151 -2.39 20.70 -6.42
CA MET A 151 -1.84 19.41 -6.83
C MET A 151 -0.33 19.47 -7.02
N ALA A 152 0.18 20.52 -7.68
CA ALA A 152 1.61 20.74 -7.86
C ALA A 152 2.33 20.92 -6.51
N LYS A 153 1.74 21.68 -5.57
CA LYS A 153 2.28 21.80 -4.20
C LYS A 153 2.18 20.50 -3.41
N THR A 154 1.12 19.71 -3.58
CA THR A 154 0.95 18.41 -2.91
C THR A 154 1.93 17.36 -3.45
N MET A 155 2.14 17.33 -4.77
CA MET A 155 3.12 16.48 -5.43
C MET A 155 4.55 16.91 -5.10
N SER A 156 4.84 18.20 -5.04
CA SER A 156 6.13 18.72 -4.57
C SER A 156 6.38 18.35 -3.10
N LYS A 157 5.37 18.46 -2.22
CA LYS A 157 5.48 18.05 -0.82
C LYS A 157 5.65 16.54 -0.68
N PHE A 158 4.93 15.74 -1.46
CA PHE A 158 5.09 14.28 -1.52
C PHE A 158 6.50 13.89 -2.02
N GLN A 159 6.98 14.51 -3.11
CA GLN A 159 8.31 14.30 -3.66
C GLN A 159 9.41 14.73 -2.67
N SER A 160 9.25 15.86 -1.96
CA SER A 160 10.19 16.27 -0.91
C SER A 160 10.26 15.25 0.22
N ARG A 161 9.10 14.77 0.69
CA ARG A 161 9.03 13.73 1.73
C ARG A 161 9.53 12.37 1.26
N MET A 162 9.56 12.11 -0.06
CA MET A 162 10.20 10.92 -0.62
C MET A 162 11.73 11.05 -0.64
N LYS A 163 12.27 12.27 -0.77
CA LYS A 163 13.72 12.55 -0.71
C LYS A 163 14.27 12.53 0.72
N ASP A 164 13.44 12.84 1.71
CA ASP A 164 13.82 12.80 3.13
C ASP A 164 13.80 11.38 3.73
N ILE A 165 13.49 10.36 2.93
CA ILE A 165 13.63 8.96 3.33
C ILE A 165 15.13 8.65 3.28
N PRO A 166 15.78 8.26 4.38
CA PRO A 166 17.19 7.93 4.35
C PRO A 166 17.41 6.81 3.33
N GLU A 167 18.17 7.10 2.27
CA GLU A 167 18.82 6.03 1.53
C GLU A 167 19.68 5.30 2.54
N ILE A 168 19.38 4.02 2.77
CA ILE A 168 20.24 3.17 3.59
C ILE A 168 21.52 3.00 2.77
N GLY A 169 22.47 3.90 3.02
CA GLY A 169 23.72 3.98 2.28
C GLY A 169 24.63 2.79 2.58
N GLY A 170 25.25 2.29 1.52
CA GLY A 170 26.64 1.86 1.55
C GLY A 170 26.89 0.37 1.76
N LEU A 171 26.81 -0.42 0.69
CA LEU A 171 27.73 -1.54 0.50
C LEU A 171 28.61 -1.22 -0.71
N ARG A 172 29.79 -0.68 -0.40
CA ARG A 172 30.90 -0.48 -1.32
C ARG A 172 31.40 -1.87 -1.71
N LEU A 173 31.16 -2.27 -2.94
CA LEU A 173 31.73 -3.49 -3.52
C LEU A 173 33.27 -3.37 -3.46
N ARG A 174 33.91 -4.31 -2.75
CA ARG A 174 35.29 -4.72 -3.00
C ARG A 174 35.24 -6.05 -3.73
#